data_AF-A0A6G0XA13-F1
#
_entry.id   AF-A0A6G0XA13-F1
#
_cell.length_a   1.000
_cell.length_b   1.000
_cell.length_c   1.000
_cell.angle_alpha   90.00
_cell.angle_beta   90.00
_cell.angle_gamma   90.00
#
_symmetry.space_group_name_H-M   'P 1'
#
loop_
_entity.id
_entity.type
_entity.pdbx_description
1 polymer ?
#
loop_
_entity_poly.entity_id
_entity_poly.type
_entity_poly.pdbx_seq_one_letter_code
_entity_poly.pdbx_strand_id
1 'polypeptide(L)'
;MWEAYVVAVEEGVALGVSVLCLVVYPPHAHPTYACKYSTPSPWHRLFYVACAIFSIVVQVADVVKTHGHCFAFFTTWNFILQIGFWTWSIVDHRASSRLRLVLFDVLWPSSILVAGVVWGILYPAVVIAHEEAKLLNWISYCQHGINTVLLCIEWILSDARHMSWRASAFLVLFATVYVIFAWILHESTPQGFWPYPFLAIDRPLSPLVYLCLLVLQLVAFSVTLFGASLRSRAASQPAKDDSESSVRLLDEAA
;
A
#
# COMPACT_ATOMS: atom_id res chain seq x y z
N MET A 1 25.51 21.37 -3.46
CA MET A 1 24.84 20.45 -2.51
C MET A 1 25.09 19.04 -3.00
N TRP A 2 25.91 18.28 -2.29
CA TRP A 2 26.23 16.89 -2.67
C TRP A 2 25.04 15.96 -2.39
N GLU A 3 24.21 16.34 -1.42
CA GLU A 3 22.98 15.69 -1.00
C GLU A 3 22.04 15.45 -2.19
N ALA A 4 21.88 16.48 -3.04
CA ALA A 4 21.03 16.41 -4.21
C ALA A 4 21.47 15.32 -5.20
N TYR A 5 22.79 15.21 -5.43
CA TYR A 5 23.35 14.20 -6.34
C TYR A 5 23.21 12.79 -5.77
N VAL A 6 23.40 12.62 -4.45
CA VAL A 6 23.25 11.31 -3.82
C VAL A 6 21.80 10.84 -3.88
N VAL A 7 20.84 11.70 -3.50
CA VAL A 7 19.41 11.36 -3.59
C VAL A 7 19.00 11.07 -5.04
N ALA A 8 19.48 11.85 -6.01
CA ALA A 8 19.21 11.59 -7.42
C ALA A 8 19.74 10.21 -7.88
N VAL A 9 20.92 9.79 -7.40
CA VAL A 9 21.46 8.45 -7.66
C VAL A 9 20.64 7.38 -6.96
N GLU A 10 20.24 7.57 -5.71
CA GLU A 10 19.38 6.64 -4.97
C GLU A 10 18.05 6.38 -5.70
N GLU A 11 17.35 7.44 -6.11
CA GLU A 11 16.09 7.34 -6.86
C GLU A 11 16.30 6.78 -8.27
N GLY A 12 17.40 7.11 -8.93
CA GLY A 12 17.77 6.53 -10.23
C GLY A 12 18.00 5.02 -10.16
N VAL A 13 18.69 4.56 -9.11
CA VAL A 13 18.91 3.13 -8.85
C VAL A 13 17.59 2.44 -8.48
N ALA A 14 16.79 3.03 -7.58
CA ALA A 14 15.49 2.48 -7.18
C ALA A 14 14.54 2.34 -8.39
N LEU A 15 14.49 3.34 -9.27
CA LEU A 15 13.73 3.31 -10.52
C LEU A 15 14.24 2.19 -11.45
N GLY A 16 15.54 2.17 -11.73
CA GLY A 16 16.15 1.19 -12.64
C GLY A 16 15.97 -0.26 -12.17
N VAL A 17 16.23 -0.52 -10.89
CA VAL A 17 16.05 -1.85 -10.29
C VAL A 17 14.59 -2.26 -10.29
N SER A 18 13.66 -1.36 -9.96
CA SER A 18 12.23 -1.68 -9.95
C SER A 18 11.72 -2.02 -11.34
N VAL A 19 12.08 -1.22 -12.36
CA VAL A 19 11.72 -1.49 -13.77
C VAL A 19 12.32 -2.81 -14.24
N LEU A 20 13.60 -3.06 -13.96
CA LEU A 20 14.26 -4.32 -14.31
C LEU A 20 13.55 -5.53 -13.69
N CYS A 21 13.24 -5.47 -12.38
CA CYS A 21 12.53 -6.52 -11.68
C CYS A 21 11.14 -6.77 -12.28
N LEU A 22 10.41 -5.72 -12.68
CA LEU A 22 9.08 -5.87 -13.28
C LEU A 22 9.13 -6.47 -14.70
N VAL A 23 10.17 -6.15 -15.48
CA VAL A 23 10.37 -6.71 -16.82
C VAL A 23 10.81 -8.17 -16.75
N VAL A 24 11.74 -8.50 -15.86
CA VAL A 24 12.31 -9.86 -15.75
C VAL A 24 11.39 -10.80 -14.96
N TYR A 25 10.74 -10.28 -13.90
CA TYR A 25 9.91 -11.05 -12.97
C TYR A 25 8.53 -10.41 -12.78
N PRO A 26 7.69 -10.32 -13.83
CA PRO A 26 6.38 -9.68 -13.74
C PRO A 26 5.53 -10.29 -12.62
N PRO A 27 5.06 -9.49 -11.63
CA PRO A 27 4.35 -10.01 -10.47
C PRO A 27 3.11 -10.80 -10.85
N HIS A 28 2.27 -10.28 -11.75
CA HIS A 28 1.03 -10.92 -12.20
C HIS A 28 1.23 -12.29 -12.90
N ALA A 29 2.45 -12.59 -13.36
CA ALA A 29 2.77 -13.89 -13.94
C ALA A 29 3.07 -14.96 -12.87
N HIS A 30 3.32 -14.56 -11.61
CA HIS A 30 3.65 -15.48 -10.53
C HIS A 30 2.46 -16.39 -10.19
N PRO A 31 2.65 -17.72 -10.01
CA PRO A 31 1.57 -18.67 -9.77
C PRO A 31 0.69 -18.36 -8.55
N THR A 32 1.26 -17.73 -7.53
CA THR A 32 0.54 -17.23 -6.36
C THR A 32 -0.65 -16.33 -6.70
N TYR A 33 -0.57 -15.57 -7.80
CA TYR A 33 -1.66 -14.71 -8.26
C TYR A 33 -2.63 -15.43 -9.19
N ALA A 34 -2.40 -16.69 -9.51
CA ALA A 34 -3.39 -17.54 -10.20
C ALA A 34 -4.45 -18.09 -9.23
N CYS A 35 -4.32 -17.82 -7.92
CA CYS A 35 -5.27 -18.25 -6.91
C CYS A 35 -6.68 -17.71 -7.21
N LYS A 36 -7.66 -18.60 -7.22
CA LYS A 36 -9.07 -18.24 -7.34
C LYS A 36 -9.57 -17.89 -5.94
N TYR A 37 -9.87 -16.63 -5.70
CA TYR A 37 -10.72 -16.28 -4.57
C TYR A 37 -12.04 -17.06 -4.68
N SER A 38 -12.58 -17.46 -3.54
CA SER A 38 -13.97 -17.84 -3.39
C SER A 38 -14.83 -16.70 -3.96
N THR A 39 -15.86 -17.06 -4.71
CA THR A 39 -16.75 -16.08 -5.32
C THR A 39 -17.31 -15.15 -4.24
N PRO A 40 -17.09 -13.83 -4.31
CA PRO A 40 -17.48 -12.92 -3.25
C PRO A 40 -18.98 -13.02 -2.98
N SER A 41 -19.33 -13.21 -1.70
CA SER A 41 -20.73 -13.22 -1.28
C SER A 41 -21.39 -11.86 -1.57
N PRO A 42 -22.74 -11.78 -1.61
CA PRO A 42 -23.43 -10.50 -1.76
C PRO A 42 -22.96 -9.42 -0.77
N TRP A 43 -22.60 -9.84 0.45
CA TRP A 43 -22.06 -8.95 1.49
C TRP A 43 -20.68 -8.37 1.15
N HIS A 44 -19.80 -9.16 0.53
CA HIS A 44 -18.51 -8.64 0.04
C HIS A 44 -18.71 -7.59 -1.06
N ARG A 45 -19.67 -7.82 -1.96
CA ARG A 45 -20.00 -6.83 -3.00
C ARG A 45 -20.53 -5.53 -2.39
N LEU A 46 -21.42 -5.62 -1.41
CA LEU A 46 -21.92 -4.45 -0.69
C LEU A 46 -20.77 -3.71 0.01
N PHE A 47 -19.84 -4.44 0.63
CA PHE A 47 -18.64 -3.89 1.24
C PHE A 47 -17.77 -3.13 0.22
N TYR A 48 -17.52 -3.70 -0.96
CA TYR A 48 -16.75 -3.02 -2.02
C TYR A 48 -17.43 -1.76 -2.53
N VAL A 49 -18.75 -1.79 -2.73
CA VAL A 49 -19.53 -0.60 -3.12
C VAL A 49 -19.45 0.47 -2.04
N ALA A 50 -19.62 0.10 -0.77
CA ALA A 50 -19.52 1.01 0.35
C ALA A 50 -18.12 1.65 0.45
N CYS A 51 -17.05 0.85 0.31
CA CYS A 51 -15.68 1.35 0.31
C CYS A 51 -15.40 2.28 -0.86
N ALA A 52 -15.86 1.95 -2.07
CA ALA A 52 -15.70 2.79 -3.25
C ALA A 52 -16.41 4.14 -3.07
N ILE A 53 -17.67 4.14 -2.61
CA ILE A 53 -18.43 5.37 -2.34
C ILE A 53 -17.73 6.19 -1.26
N PHE A 54 -17.36 5.56 -0.14
CA PHE A 54 -16.62 6.21 0.94
C PHE A 54 -15.35 6.89 0.44
N SER A 55 -14.48 6.16 -0.26
CA SER A 55 -13.22 6.69 -0.76
C SER A 55 -13.43 7.79 -1.80
N ILE A 56 -14.42 7.67 -2.69
CA ILE A 56 -14.73 8.74 -3.65
C ILE A 56 -15.21 10.00 -2.93
N VAL A 57 -16.13 9.89 -1.96
CA VAL A 57 -16.65 11.03 -1.21
C VAL A 57 -15.54 11.73 -0.43
N VAL A 58 -14.69 10.98 0.27
CA VAL A 58 -13.53 11.51 1.01
C VAL A 58 -12.59 12.24 0.03
N GLN A 59 -12.28 11.64 -1.11
CA GLN A 59 -11.35 12.22 -2.07
C GLN A 59 -11.90 13.49 -2.74
N VAL A 60 -13.19 13.51 -3.10
CA VAL A 60 -13.85 14.70 -3.64
C VAL A 60 -13.85 15.82 -2.61
N ALA A 61 -14.17 15.51 -1.35
CA ALA A 61 -14.14 16.51 -0.29
C ALA A 61 -12.74 17.09 -0.05
N ASP A 62 -11.70 16.27 -0.12
CA ASP A 62 -10.31 16.71 0.00
C ASP A 62 -9.90 17.62 -1.16
N VAL A 63 -10.25 17.26 -2.39
CA VAL A 63 -10.03 18.11 -3.57
C VAL A 63 -10.74 19.45 -3.43
N VAL A 64 -12.00 19.45 -2.99
CA VAL A 64 -12.78 20.69 -2.78
C VAL A 64 -12.16 21.54 -1.68
N LYS A 65 -11.85 20.95 -0.52
CA LYS A 65 -11.29 21.65 0.64
C LYS A 65 -9.93 22.28 0.33
N THR A 66 -9.10 21.58 -0.44
CA THR A 66 -7.73 22.00 -0.75
C THR A 66 -7.62 22.72 -2.09
N HIS A 67 -8.73 22.95 -2.80
CA HIS A 67 -8.72 23.48 -4.17
C HIS A 67 -7.77 22.71 -5.11
N GLY A 68 -7.66 21.39 -4.92
CA GLY A 68 -6.76 20.51 -5.66
C GLY A 68 -5.32 20.46 -5.15
N HIS A 69 -4.92 21.23 -4.14
CA HIS A 69 -3.56 21.16 -3.58
C HIS A 69 -3.23 19.79 -2.97
N CYS A 70 -4.23 18.98 -2.60
CA CYS A 70 -4.01 17.62 -2.10
C CYS A 70 -3.25 16.72 -3.09
N PHE A 71 -3.35 16.94 -4.41
CA PHE A 71 -2.65 16.13 -5.42
C PHE A 71 -1.11 16.22 -5.34
N ALA A 72 -0.56 17.19 -4.60
CA ALA A 72 0.86 17.26 -4.32
C ALA A 72 1.36 16.19 -3.32
N PHE A 73 0.45 15.59 -2.54
CA PHE A 73 0.79 14.71 -1.42
C PHE A 73 0.65 13.23 -1.82
N PHE A 74 1.62 12.42 -1.39
CA PHE A 74 1.65 10.97 -1.65
C PHE A 74 0.38 10.26 -1.19
N THR A 75 -0.18 10.71 -0.06
CA THR A 75 -1.42 10.14 0.47
C THR A 75 -2.54 10.16 -0.56
N THR A 76 -2.73 11.27 -1.27
CA THR A 76 -3.77 11.39 -2.30
C THR A 76 -3.53 10.42 -3.45
N TRP A 77 -2.27 10.23 -3.86
CA TRP A 77 -1.93 9.23 -4.88
C TRP A 77 -2.25 7.82 -4.41
N ASN A 78 -1.86 7.47 -3.19
CA ASN A 78 -2.17 6.17 -2.58
C ASN A 78 -3.69 5.95 -2.47
N PHE A 79 -4.43 6.97 -2.03
CA PHE A 79 -5.88 6.91 -1.85
C PHE A 79 -6.64 6.78 -3.19
N ILE A 80 -6.16 7.42 -4.26
CA ILE A 80 -6.69 7.24 -5.62
C ILE A 80 -6.48 5.81 -6.12
N LEU A 81 -5.30 5.21 -5.86
CA LEU A 81 -5.10 3.80 -6.19
C LEU A 81 -6.03 2.88 -5.38
N GLN A 82 -6.34 3.23 -4.13
CA GLN A 82 -7.35 2.51 -3.33
C GLN A 82 -8.76 2.63 -3.94
N ILE A 83 -9.16 3.82 -4.43
CA ILE A 83 -10.40 3.97 -5.19
C ILE A 83 -10.41 3.03 -6.40
N GLY A 84 -9.32 3.02 -7.18
CA GLY A 84 -9.15 2.12 -8.31
C GLY A 84 -9.30 0.65 -7.92
N PHE A 85 -8.72 0.24 -6.79
CA PHE A 85 -8.88 -1.11 -6.25
C PHE A 85 -10.33 -1.43 -5.88
N TRP A 86 -11.01 -0.58 -5.10
CA TRP A 86 -12.39 -0.82 -4.72
C TRP A 86 -13.34 -0.87 -5.92
N THR A 87 -13.17 0.04 -6.88
CA THR A 87 -13.93 0.03 -8.14
C THR A 87 -13.64 -1.23 -8.95
N TRP A 88 -12.38 -1.66 -9.06
CA TRP A 88 -12.02 -2.90 -9.75
C TRP A 88 -12.62 -4.13 -9.07
N SER A 89 -12.67 -4.14 -7.73
CA SER A 89 -13.28 -5.22 -6.94
C SER A 89 -14.78 -5.34 -7.15
N ILE A 90 -15.47 -4.25 -7.50
CA ILE A 90 -16.88 -4.29 -7.91
C ILE A 90 -17.00 -5.01 -9.26
N VAL A 91 -16.16 -4.70 -10.25
CA VAL A 91 -16.26 -5.26 -11.61
C VAL A 91 -15.77 -6.71 -11.70
N ASP A 92 -14.71 -7.06 -10.98
CA ASP A 92 -14.15 -8.42 -10.93
C ASP A 92 -14.96 -9.32 -9.98
N HIS A 93 -16.23 -9.55 -10.33
CA HIS A 93 -17.18 -10.36 -9.56
C HIS A 93 -16.72 -11.81 -9.35
N ARG A 94 -15.86 -12.32 -10.24
CA ARG A 94 -15.30 -13.68 -10.15
C ARG A 94 -13.99 -13.73 -9.38
N ALA A 95 -13.50 -12.57 -8.93
CA ALA A 95 -12.29 -12.45 -8.15
C ALA A 95 -11.09 -13.18 -8.80
N SER A 96 -11.01 -13.05 -10.12
CA SER A 96 -10.08 -13.79 -10.99
C SER A 96 -8.93 -12.91 -11.51
N SER A 97 -9.02 -11.60 -11.29
CA SER A 97 -8.03 -10.65 -11.76
C SER A 97 -6.74 -10.76 -10.95
N ARG A 98 -5.68 -11.24 -11.60
CA ARG A 98 -4.33 -11.24 -11.02
C ARG A 98 -3.85 -9.83 -10.69
N LEU A 99 -4.23 -8.85 -11.52
CA LEU A 99 -3.86 -7.46 -11.32
C LEU A 99 -4.48 -6.88 -10.05
N ARG A 100 -5.71 -7.25 -9.73
CA ARG A 100 -6.38 -6.84 -8.48
C ARG A 100 -5.61 -7.32 -7.26
N LEU A 101 -5.09 -8.55 -7.30
CA LEU A 101 -4.27 -9.11 -6.22
C LEU A 101 -2.95 -8.39 -6.05
N VAL A 102 -2.25 -8.14 -7.17
CA VAL A 102 -0.98 -7.40 -7.15
C VAL A 102 -1.20 -5.99 -6.62
N LEU A 103 -2.28 -5.32 -7.05
CA LEU A 103 -2.63 -3.99 -6.58
C LEU A 103 -2.89 -3.99 -5.07
N PHE A 104 -3.60 -4.99 -4.55
CA PHE A 104 -3.81 -5.13 -3.11
C PHE A 104 -2.49 -5.35 -2.35
N ASP A 105 -1.58 -6.17 -2.89
CA ASP A 105 -0.25 -6.43 -2.32
C ASP A 105 0.66 -5.20 -2.32
N VAL A 106 0.34 -4.16 -3.10
CA VAL A 106 1.00 -2.86 -3.08
C VAL A 106 0.29 -1.91 -2.11
N LEU A 107 -1.04 -1.84 -2.19
CA LEU A 107 -1.85 -0.91 -1.40
C LEU A 107 -1.82 -1.21 0.10
N TRP A 108 -1.89 -2.49 0.47
CA TRP A 108 -1.96 -2.90 1.87
C TRP A 108 -0.73 -2.45 2.67
N PRO A 109 0.52 -2.85 2.31
CA PRO A 109 1.70 -2.36 3.02
C PRO A 109 1.89 -0.85 2.89
N SER A 110 1.55 -0.25 1.74
CA SER A 110 1.65 1.21 1.58
C SER A 110 0.71 1.96 2.54
N SER A 111 -0.50 1.46 2.78
CA SER A 111 -1.46 2.10 3.69
C SER A 111 -0.99 1.98 5.15
N ILE A 112 -0.43 0.84 5.54
CA ILE A 112 0.19 0.65 6.87
C ILE A 112 1.32 1.67 7.07
N LEU A 113 2.20 1.81 6.08
CA LEU A 113 3.30 2.78 6.16
C LEU A 113 2.78 4.22 6.24
N VAL A 114 1.83 4.61 5.38
CA VAL A 114 1.24 5.96 5.40
C VAL A 114 0.62 6.26 6.77
N ALA A 115 -0.16 5.34 7.33
CA ALA A 115 -0.72 5.50 8.67
C ALA A 115 0.39 5.65 9.73
N GLY A 116 1.43 4.80 9.68
CA GLY A 116 2.58 4.87 10.58
C GLY A 116 3.34 6.20 10.50
N VAL A 117 3.59 6.71 9.30
CA VAL A 117 4.28 8.00 9.08
C VAL A 117 3.40 9.17 9.52
N VAL A 118 2.11 9.16 9.19
CA VAL A 118 1.21 10.26 9.57
C VAL A 118 1.08 10.34 11.09
N TRP A 119 0.76 9.24 11.76
CA TRP A 119 0.49 9.28 13.20
C TRP A 119 1.75 9.22 14.06
N GLY A 120 2.82 8.59 13.57
CA GLY A 120 4.08 8.45 14.30
C GLY A 120 5.10 9.55 14.07
N ILE A 121 5.07 10.24 12.91
CA ILE A 121 6.06 11.26 12.55
C ILE A 121 5.41 12.61 12.30
N LEU A 122 4.41 12.70 11.41
CA LEU A 122 3.82 13.98 11.02
C LEU A 122 2.93 14.58 12.12
N TYR A 123 2.16 13.75 12.83
CA TYR A 123 1.29 14.22 13.90
C TYR A 123 2.07 14.85 15.06
N PRO A 124 3.12 14.20 15.62
CA PRO A 124 3.98 14.86 16.61
C PRO A 124 4.60 16.17 16.10
N ALA A 125 5.00 16.22 14.82
CA ALA A 125 5.58 17.43 14.24
C ALA A 125 4.58 18.60 14.18
N VAL A 126 3.33 18.37 13.78
CA VAL A 126 2.31 19.44 13.75
C VAL A 126 1.85 19.85 15.16
N VAL A 127 1.91 18.96 16.14
CA VAL A 127 1.65 19.30 17.56
C VAL A 127 2.72 20.26 18.08
N ILE A 128 4.00 19.99 17.80
CA ILE A 128 5.11 20.87 18.18
C ILE A 128 4.97 22.24 17.49
N ALA A 129 4.45 22.26 16.26
CA ALA A 129 4.24 23.49 15.49
C ALA A 129 2.93 24.24 15.82
N HIS A 130 2.07 23.70 16.71
CA HIS A 130 0.73 24.23 16.98
C HIS A 130 -0.19 24.32 15.75
N GLU A 131 -0.11 23.31 14.88
CA GLU A 131 -0.87 23.23 13.62
C GLU A 131 -1.72 21.94 13.56
N GLU A 132 -2.21 21.44 14.70
CA GLU A 132 -2.86 20.11 14.76
C GLU A 132 -4.09 20.03 13.86
N ALA A 133 -4.78 21.14 13.63
CA ALA A 133 -5.95 21.22 12.75
C ALA A 133 -5.66 20.76 11.30
N LYS A 134 -4.40 20.77 10.86
CA LYS A 134 -3.99 20.23 9.54
C LYS A 134 -4.21 18.73 9.44
N LEU A 135 -4.04 17.98 10.54
CA LEU A 135 -4.20 16.51 10.58
C LEU A 135 -5.40 16.05 11.42
N LEU A 136 -5.85 16.81 12.40
CA LEU A 136 -7.03 16.49 13.22
C LEU A 136 -8.31 16.93 12.54
N ASN A 137 -8.59 16.37 11.37
CA ASN A 137 -9.83 16.58 10.64
C ASN A 137 -10.33 15.27 10.05
N TRP A 138 -11.62 15.24 9.72
CA TRP A 138 -12.27 14.00 9.29
C TRP A 138 -11.66 13.40 8.01
N ILE A 139 -11.19 14.23 7.07
CA ILE A 139 -10.54 13.73 5.82
C ILE A 139 -9.26 12.98 6.16
N SER A 140 -8.43 13.57 7.01
CA SER A 140 -7.18 12.95 7.49
C SER A 140 -7.45 11.65 8.25
N TYR A 141 -8.45 11.60 9.15
CA TYR A 141 -8.85 10.34 9.80
C TYR A 141 -9.30 9.27 8.79
N CYS A 142 -10.00 9.67 7.73
CA CYS A 142 -10.42 8.77 6.67
C CYS A 142 -9.24 8.25 5.83
N GLN A 143 -8.33 9.13 5.42
CA GLN A 143 -7.20 8.83 4.51
C GLN A 143 -6.01 8.15 5.20
N HIS A 144 -5.87 8.28 6.51
CA HIS A 144 -4.72 7.76 7.27
C HIS A 144 -5.13 6.82 8.41
N GLY A 145 -6.40 6.51 8.56
CA GLY A 145 -6.93 5.65 9.61
C GLY A 145 -7.95 4.67 9.06
N ILE A 146 -9.16 5.16 8.77
CA ILE A 146 -10.30 4.31 8.38
C ILE A 146 -9.96 3.50 7.12
N ASN A 147 -9.31 4.07 6.12
CA ASN A 147 -8.92 3.33 4.92
C ASN A 147 -7.98 2.14 5.18
N THR A 148 -7.06 2.30 6.12
CA THR A 148 -6.15 1.22 6.55
C THR A 148 -6.95 0.14 7.27
N VAL A 149 -7.95 0.51 8.07
CA VAL A 149 -8.88 -0.45 8.68
C VAL A 149 -9.71 -1.19 7.61
N LEU A 150 -10.19 -0.49 6.58
CA LEU A 150 -10.95 -1.12 5.47
C LEU A 150 -10.09 -2.12 4.68
N LEU A 151 -8.84 -1.78 4.38
CA LEU A 151 -7.90 -2.71 3.75
C LEU A 151 -7.54 -3.88 4.68
N CYS A 152 -7.49 -3.67 5.99
CA CYS A 152 -7.32 -4.74 6.98
C CYS A 152 -8.52 -5.71 6.98
N ILE A 153 -9.74 -5.19 6.92
CA ILE A 153 -10.96 -5.99 6.80
C ILE A 153 -10.91 -6.80 5.51
N GLU A 154 -10.55 -6.19 4.37
CA GLU A 154 -10.38 -6.92 3.11
C GLU A 154 -9.30 -8.01 3.22
N TRP A 155 -8.18 -7.73 3.90
CA TRP A 155 -7.15 -8.71 4.14
C TRP A 155 -7.70 -9.89 4.95
N ILE A 156 -8.43 -9.65 6.04
CA ILE A 156 -9.00 -10.69 6.91
C ILE A 156 -10.05 -11.53 6.19
N LEU A 157 -10.96 -10.88 5.45
CA LEU A 157 -12.05 -11.54 4.73
C LEU A 157 -11.58 -12.26 3.47
N SER A 158 -10.44 -11.85 2.92
CA SER A 158 -9.80 -12.50 1.79
C SER A 158 -9.31 -13.91 2.13
N ASP A 159 -9.43 -14.83 1.17
CA ASP A 159 -8.82 -16.16 1.29
C ASP A 159 -7.33 -16.09 1.61
N ALA A 160 -6.90 -17.03 2.46
CA ALA A 160 -5.50 -17.19 2.79
C ALA A 160 -4.72 -17.56 1.52
N ARG A 161 -3.84 -16.67 1.09
CA ARG A 161 -2.96 -16.88 -0.06
C ARG A 161 -1.54 -16.49 0.27
N HIS A 162 -0.61 -17.07 -0.49
CA HIS A 162 0.74 -16.54 -0.52
C HIS A 162 0.75 -15.13 -1.14
N MET A 163 1.80 -14.38 -0.84
CA MET A 163 2.13 -13.10 -1.46
C MET A 163 3.50 -13.26 -2.13
N SER A 164 3.68 -12.70 -3.32
CA SER A 164 4.97 -12.80 -4.02
C SER A 164 5.82 -11.59 -3.65
N TRP A 165 7.10 -11.82 -3.34
CA TRP A 165 8.05 -10.73 -3.13
C TRP A 165 8.18 -9.81 -4.36
N ARG A 166 7.88 -10.32 -5.56
CA ARG A 166 7.95 -9.57 -6.82
C ARG A 166 7.08 -8.31 -6.82
N ALA A 167 5.98 -8.30 -6.06
CA ALA A 167 5.12 -7.12 -5.95
C ALA A 167 5.79 -5.92 -5.27
N SER A 168 6.89 -6.13 -4.51
CA SER A 168 7.65 -5.02 -3.92
C SER A 168 8.23 -4.08 -4.97
N ALA A 169 8.52 -4.57 -6.18
CA ALA A 169 9.01 -3.74 -7.27
C ALA A 169 7.97 -2.69 -7.71
N PHE A 170 6.67 -3.02 -7.69
CA PHE A 170 5.63 -2.01 -7.93
C PHE A 170 5.49 -1.03 -6.77
N LEU A 171 5.63 -1.50 -5.52
CA LEU A 171 5.59 -0.64 -4.34
C LEU A 171 6.71 0.40 -4.37
N VAL A 172 7.95 -0.04 -4.57
CA VAL A 172 9.12 0.85 -4.66
C VAL A 172 8.98 1.78 -5.85
N LEU A 173 8.62 1.26 -7.04
CA LEU A 173 8.42 2.09 -8.23
C LEU A 173 7.40 3.20 -7.99
N PHE A 174 6.27 2.89 -7.36
CA PHE A 174 5.21 3.86 -7.10
C PHE A 174 5.69 5.01 -6.22
N ALA A 175 6.45 4.71 -5.16
CA ALA A 175 7.00 5.75 -4.30
C ALA A 175 8.13 6.54 -4.96
N THR A 176 9.03 5.89 -5.72
CA THR A 176 10.09 6.58 -6.46
C THR A 176 9.51 7.52 -7.52
N VAL A 177 8.46 7.10 -8.24
CA VAL A 177 7.74 7.99 -9.17
C VAL A 177 7.15 9.19 -8.44
N TYR A 178 6.58 8.99 -7.24
CA TYR A 178 6.11 10.11 -6.42
C TYR A 178 7.24 11.05 -5.99
N VAL A 179 8.39 10.52 -5.56
CA VAL A 179 9.55 11.33 -5.17
C VAL A 179 10.02 12.19 -6.34
N ILE A 180 10.16 11.59 -7.53
CA ILE A 180 10.52 12.31 -8.76
C ILE A 180 9.49 13.41 -9.05
N PHE A 181 8.20 13.10 -8.94
CA PHE A 181 7.13 14.10 -9.07
C PHE A 181 7.27 15.24 -8.04
N ALA A 182 7.55 14.93 -6.77
CA ALA A 182 7.70 15.93 -5.72
C ALA A 182 8.89 16.87 -5.97
N TRP A 183 9.99 16.33 -6.51
CA TRP A 183 11.14 17.12 -6.95
C TRP A 183 10.80 18.03 -8.13
N ILE A 184 10.12 17.49 -9.16
CA ILE A 184 9.65 18.31 -10.30
C ILE A 184 8.73 19.42 -9.80
N LEU A 185 7.81 19.12 -8.88
CA LEU A 185 6.90 20.10 -8.29
C LEU A 185 7.65 21.20 -7.52
N HIS A 186 8.66 20.82 -6.73
CA HIS A 186 9.51 21.75 -6.00
C HIS A 186 10.19 22.74 -6.95
N GLU A 187 10.86 22.24 -7.99
CA GLU A 187 11.55 23.08 -8.98
C GLU A 187 10.59 23.91 -9.85
N SER A 188 9.36 23.43 -10.04
CA SER A 188 8.34 24.11 -10.85
C SER A 188 7.55 25.18 -10.08
N THR A 189 7.74 25.30 -8.76
CA THR A 189 7.03 26.30 -7.94
C THR A 189 7.96 27.48 -7.61
N PRO A 190 7.55 28.74 -7.81
CA PRO A 190 8.46 29.90 -7.69
C PRO A 190 9.15 30.05 -6.32
N GLN A 191 8.54 29.54 -5.24
CA GLN A 191 9.09 29.60 -3.89
C GLN A 191 9.73 28.28 -3.42
N GLY A 192 9.74 27.24 -4.26
CA GLY A 192 10.21 25.90 -3.89
C GLY A 192 9.31 25.25 -2.84
N PHE A 193 8.28 24.53 -3.26
CA PHE A 193 7.37 23.84 -2.34
C PHE A 193 7.76 22.36 -2.17
N TRP A 194 8.00 21.94 -0.91
CA TRP A 194 8.12 20.53 -0.56
C TRP A 194 6.80 20.03 0.05
N PRO A 195 6.17 18.98 -0.52
CA PRO A 195 4.95 18.40 0.06
C PRO A 195 5.17 17.86 1.47
N TYR A 196 6.38 17.39 1.76
CA TYR A 196 6.76 16.90 3.08
C TYR A 196 8.10 17.49 3.50
N PRO A 197 8.26 17.94 4.76
CA PRO A 197 9.52 18.50 5.26
C PRO A 197 10.72 17.54 5.13
N PHE A 198 10.47 16.23 5.20
CA PHE A 198 11.50 15.19 5.11
C PHE A 198 11.99 14.95 3.66
N LEU A 199 11.37 15.56 2.65
CA LEU A 199 11.87 15.55 1.26
C LEU A 199 12.83 16.70 0.99
N ALA A 200 12.92 17.69 1.88
CA ALA A 200 13.86 18.79 1.70
C ALA A 200 15.32 18.27 1.74
N ILE A 201 16.10 18.70 0.76
CA ILE A 201 17.53 18.36 0.60
C ILE A 201 18.46 19.42 1.19
N ASP A 202 17.95 20.22 2.12
CA ASP A 202 18.63 21.32 2.81
C ASP A 202 19.48 20.85 4.00
N ARG A 203 19.43 19.56 4.35
CA ARG A 203 20.15 18.99 5.50
C ARG A 203 21.17 17.94 5.04
N PRO A 204 22.35 17.86 5.70
CA PRO A 204 23.36 16.84 5.37
C PRO A 204 22.87 15.38 5.49
N LEU A 205 21.85 15.14 6.30
CA LEU A 205 21.26 13.80 6.50
C LEU A 205 20.13 13.47 5.51
N SER A 206 19.76 14.37 4.59
CA SER A 206 18.68 14.13 3.64
C SER A 206 18.85 12.81 2.87
N PRO A 207 20.03 12.42 2.35
CA PRO A 207 20.20 11.09 1.71
C PRO A 207 19.81 9.92 2.61
N LEU A 208 20.18 9.97 3.90
CA LEU A 208 19.79 8.93 4.86
C LEU A 208 18.28 8.88 5.07
N VAL A 209 17.58 10.01 5.01
CA VAL A 209 16.11 10.06 5.11
C VAL A 209 15.45 9.36 3.92
N TYR A 210 15.94 9.59 2.70
CA TYR A 210 15.46 8.91 1.48
C TYR A 210 15.69 7.40 1.57
N LEU A 211 16.90 6.97 1.93
CA LEU A 211 17.21 5.57 2.18
C LEU A 211 16.29 4.95 3.25
N CYS A 212 16.04 5.66 4.36
CA CYS A 212 15.14 5.20 5.42
C CYS A 212 13.70 5.04 4.91
N LEU A 213 13.19 5.94 4.07
CA LEU A 213 11.86 5.83 3.47
C LEU A 213 11.75 4.60 2.56
N LEU A 214 12.78 4.31 1.76
CA LEU A 214 12.86 3.09 0.96
C LEU A 214 12.85 1.84 1.84
N VAL A 215 13.68 1.81 2.89
CA VAL A 215 13.75 0.68 3.84
C VAL A 215 12.42 0.47 4.55
N LEU A 216 11.76 1.54 5.01
CA LEU A 216 10.46 1.44 5.69
C LEU A 216 9.38 0.86 4.79
N GLN A 217 9.38 1.16 3.49
CA GLN A 217 8.49 0.52 2.53
C GLN A 217 8.74 -0.98 2.41
N LEU A 218 10.01 -1.39 2.31
CA LEU A 218 10.38 -2.79 2.23
C LEU A 218 10.06 -3.54 3.54
N VAL A 219 10.20 -2.88 4.69
CA VAL A 219 9.81 -3.42 6.00
C VAL A 219 8.29 -3.62 6.06
N ALA A 220 7.50 -2.60 5.70
CA ALA A 220 6.04 -2.71 5.68
C ALA A 220 5.57 -3.84 4.75
N PHE A 221 6.17 -3.95 3.56
CA PHE A 221 5.92 -5.05 2.63
C PHE A 221 6.31 -6.41 3.21
N SER A 222 7.44 -6.49 3.90
CA SER A 222 7.91 -7.73 4.52
C SER A 222 6.97 -8.20 5.65
N VAL A 223 6.42 -7.27 6.42
CA VAL A 223 5.40 -7.57 7.45
C VAL A 223 4.15 -8.17 6.82
N THR A 224 3.63 -7.58 5.73
CA THR A 224 2.43 -8.12 5.06
C THR A 224 2.70 -9.45 4.37
N LEU A 225 3.89 -9.62 3.78
CA LEU A 225 4.35 -10.89 3.18
C LEU A 225 4.45 -12.01 4.23
N PHE A 226 5.01 -11.70 5.39
CA PHE A 226 5.11 -12.63 6.51
C PHE A 226 3.72 -12.99 7.05
N GLY A 227 2.85 -12.01 7.26
CA GLY A 227 1.46 -12.24 7.67
C GLY A 227 0.68 -13.12 6.71
N ALA A 228 0.82 -12.89 5.39
CA ALA A 228 0.21 -13.74 4.36
C ALA A 228 0.76 -15.18 4.42
N SER A 229 2.06 -15.34 4.66
CA SER A 229 2.69 -16.66 4.81
C SER A 229 2.16 -17.41 6.04
N LEU A 230 1.96 -16.73 7.16
CA LEU A 230 1.36 -17.32 8.37
C LEU A 230 -0.09 -17.77 8.11
N ARG A 231 -0.91 -16.92 7.49
CA ARG A 231 -2.30 -17.27 7.16
C ARG A 231 -2.38 -18.46 6.22
N SER A 232 -1.55 -18.50 5.19
CA SER A 232 -1.50 -19.62 4.25
C SER A 232 -1.08 -20.92 4.92
N ARG A 233 -0.14 -20.88 5.87
CA ARG A 233 0.25 -22.05 6.68
C ARG A 233 -0.90 -22.52 7.58
N ALA A 234 -1.54 -21.61 8.29
CA ALA A 234 -2.67 -21.92 9.17
C ALA A 234 -3.84 -22.54 8.39
N ALA A 235 -4.15 -22.04 7.19
CA ALA A 235 -5.20 -22.60 6.34
C ALA A 235 -4.86 -24.00 5.78
N SER A 236 -3.58 -24.35 5.67
CA SER A 236 -3.14 -25.67 5.18
C SER A 236 -3.09 -26.77 6.26
N GLN A 237 -3.08 -26.41 7.54
CA GLN A 237 -3.00 -27.36 8.66
C GLN A 237 -4.28 -28.19 8.91
N PRO A 238 -5.51 -27.63 8.91
CA PRO A 238 -6.72 -28.40 9.24
C PRO A 238 -7.01 -29.54 8.25
N ALA A 239 -6.65 -29.37 6.97
CA ALA A 239 -6.81 -30.41 5.97
C ALA A 239 -5.91 -31.65 6.21
N LYS A 240 -4.82 -31.51 6.97
CA LYS A 240 -3.84 -32.57 7.21
C LYS A 240 -4.27 -33.49 8.35
N ASP A 241 -4.73 -32.92 9.47
CA ASP A 241 -5.21 -33.67 10.64
C ASP A 241 -6.49 -34.48 10.32
N ASP A 242 -7.41 -33.93 9.53
CA ASP A 242 -8.62 -34.66 9.11
C ASP A 242 -8.28 -35.85 8.19
N SER A 243 -7.27 -35.70 7.32
CA SER A 243 -6.83 -36.78 6.44
C SER A 243 -6.09 -37.89 7.19
N GLU A 244 -5.20 -37.54 8.12
CA GLU A 244 -4.45 -38.52 8.93
C GLU A 244 -5.35 -39.23 9.95
N SER A 245 -6.32 -38.52 10.54
CA SER A 245 -7.31 -39.14 11.43
C SER A 245 -8.25 -40.08 10.67
N SER A 246 -8.72 -39.69 9.49
CA SER A 246 -9.57 -40.55 8.65
C SER A 246 -8.82 -41.82 8.21
N VAL A 247 -7.54 -41.70 7.81
CA VAL A 247 -6.70 -42.85 7.47
C VAL A 247 -6.48 -43.76 8.67
N ARG A 248 -6.18 -43.21 9.86
CA ARG A 248 -6.04 -44.01 11.09
C ARG A 248 -7.32 -44.74 11.47
N LEU A 249 -8.48 -44.10 11.36
CA LEU A 249 -9.77 -44.72 11.64
C LEU A 249 -10.10 -45.87 10.68
N LEU A 250 -9.66 -45.77 9.42
CA LEU A 250 -9.81 -46.85 8.44
C LEU A 250 -8.85 -48.02 8.72
N ASP A 251 -7.62 -47.73 9.15
CA ASP A 251 -6.64 -48.76 9.53
C ASP A 251 -7.02 -49.50 10.83
N GLU A 252 -7.68 -48.82 11.79
CA GLU A 252 -8.19 -49.46 13.02
C GLU A 252 -9.47 -50.29 12.79
N ALA A 253 -10.16 -50.09 11.67
CA ALA A 253 -11.40 -50.79 11.32
C ALA A 253 -11.19 -52.02 10.41
N ALA A 254 -9.95 -52.31 10.00
CA ALA A 254 -9.54 -53.43 9.15
C ALA A 254 -8.90 -54.57 9.96
#